data_AF-A0A1G3UTG5-F1
#
_entry.id   AF-A0A1G3UTG5-F1
#
_cell.length_a   1.000
_cell.length_b   1.000
_cell.length_c   1.000
_cell.angle_alpha   90.00
_cell.angle_beta   90.00
_cell.angle_gamma   90.00
#
_symmetry.space_group_name_H-M   'P 1'
#
loop_
_entity.id
_entity.type
_entity.pdbx_description
1 polymer ?
#
loop_
_entity_poly.entity_id
_entity_poly.type
_entity_poly.pdbx_seq_one_letter_code
_entity_poly.pdbx_strand_id
1 'polypeptide(L)' 'MEFSKEHANFLVNVENGTFDEAIFLIQEAQKRVYKKFKIWLECEIAVLDKRYMGKNSPLLNPYKE' A
#
# COMPACT_ATOMS: atom_id res chain seq x y z
N MET A 1 -13.11 -0.83 -1.06
CA MET A 1 -12.10 -0.61 0.01
C MET A 1 -11.91 0.86 0.30
N GLU A 2 -11.56 1.25 1.54
CA GLU A 2 -11.18 2.64 1.88
C GLU A 2 -10.13 2.73 2.98
N PHE A 3 -9.51 3.90 3.15
CA PHE A 3 -8.76 4.22 4.38
C PHE A 3 -9.75 4.51 5.51
N SER A 4 -9.50 3.95 6.70
CA SER A 4 -10.32 4.22 7.88
C SER A 4 -10.32 5.72 8.22
N LYS A 5 -11.51 6.23 8.55
CA LYS A 5 -11.72 7.61 9.01
C LYS A 5 -11.26 7.84 10.45
N GLU A 6 -11.14 6.77 11.24
CA GLU A 6 -10.67 6.82 12.63
C GLU A 6 -9.13 6.70 12.71
N HIS A 7 -8.55 5.80 11.90
CA HIS A 7 -7.12 5.51 11.90
C HIS A 7 -6.60 5.25 10.47
N ALA A 8 -5.99 6.27 9.86
CA ALA A 8 -5.63 6.28 8.43
C ALA A 8 -4.70 5.14 7.95
N ASN A 9 -3.96 4.48 8.85
CA ASN A 9 -3.10 3.35 8.50
C ASN A 9 -3.88 2.05 8.25
N PHE A 10 -5.16 2.01 8.58
CA PHE A 10 -6.02 0.85 8.33
C PHE A 10 -6.74 1.01 7.00
N LEU A 11 -6.67 -0.05 6.18
CA LEU A 11 -7.60 -0.25 5.08
C LEU A 11 -8.79 -1.08 5.57
N VAL A 12 -9.99 -0.57 5.35
CA VAL A 12 -11.23 -1.21 5.78
C VAL A 12 -11.99 -1.66 4.55
N ASN A 13 -12.49 -2.89 4.60
CA ASN A 13 -13.46 -3.36 3.65
C ASN A 13 -14.87 -3.02 4.13
N VAL A 14 -15.41 -1.91 3.63
CA VAL A 14 -16.76 -1.45 3.99
C VAL A 14 -17.87 -2.23 3.28
N GLU A 15 -17.57 -2.89 2.15
CA GLU A 15 -18.55 -3.64 1.35
C GLU A 15 -17.85 -4.81 0.59
N ASN A 16 -17.99 -4.88 -0.74
CA ASN A 16 -17.40 -5.93 -1.59
C ASN A 16 -16.02 -5.53 -2.10
N GLY A 17 -15.17 -4.97 -1.23
CA GLY A 17 -13.83 -4.55 -1.59
C GLY A 17 -12.97 -5.71 -2.10
N THR A 18 -12.11 -5.43 -3.07
CA THR A 18 -11.30 -6.45 -3.73
C THR A 18 -9.82 -6.38 -3.34
N PHE A 19 -9.08 -7.45 -3.61
CA PHE A 19 -7.64 -7.49 -3.43
C PHE A 19 -6.94 -6.39 -4.24
N ASP A 20 -7.31 -6.21 -5.51
CA ASP A 20 -6.68 -5.22 -6.39
C ASP A 20 -6.96 -3.77 -5.92
N GLU A 21 -8.14 -3.51 -5.36
CA GLU A 21 -8.44 -2.22 -4.71
C GLU A 21 -7.58 -1.96 -3.49
N ALA A 22 -7.38 -2.97 -2.63
CA ALA A 22 -6.53 -2.82 -1.46
C ALA A 22 -5.08 -2.51 -1.86
N ILE A 23 -4.55 -3.23 -2.86
CA ILE A 23 -3.22 -2.97 -3.40
C ILE A 23 -3.10 -1.58 -4.02
N PHE A 24 -4.11 -1.16 -4.78
CA PHE A 24 -4.15 0.19 -5.35
C PHE A 24 -4.05 1.26 -4.25
N LEU A 25 -4.83 1.14 -3.18
CA LEU A 25 -4.81 2.09 -2.07
C LEU A 25 -3.46 2.11 -1.34
N ILE A 26 -2.85 0.94 -1.10
CA ILE A 26 -1.51 0.85 -0.50
C ILE A 26 -0.50 1.66 -1.34
N GLN A 27 -0.46 1.42 -2.65
CA GLN A 27 0.48 2.13 -3.54
C GLN A 27 0.16 3.62 -3.65
N GLU A 28 -1.12 4.01 -3.64
CA GLU A 28 -1.50 5.42 -3.64
C GLU A 28 -1.03 6.15 -2.37
N ALA A 29 -1.16 5.51 -1.19
CA ALA A 29 -0.61 6.05 0.05
C ALA A 29 0.91 6.23 -0.05
N GLN A 30 1.64 5.18 -0.47
CA GLN A 30 3.09 5.23 -0.65
C GLN A 30 3.53 6.38 -1.57
N LYS A 31 2.91 6.48 -2.76
CA LYS A 31 3.21 7.53 -3.75
C LYS A 31 2.94 8.93 -3.21
N ARG A 32 1.77 9.16 -2.60
CA ARG A 32 1.35 10.50 -2.14
C ARG A 32 2.16 10.97 -0.95
N VAL A 33 2.42 10.08 0.02
CA VAL A 33 3.26 10.40 1.19
C VAL A 33 4.69 10.69 0.74
N TYR A 34 5.26 9.89 -0.16
CA TYR A 34 6.59 10.17 -0.69
C TYR A 34 6.64 11.49 -1.45
N LYS A 35 5.65 11.77 -2.32
CA LYS A 35 5.60 13.04 -3.07
C LYS A 35 5.55 14.26 -2.15
N LYS A 36 4.78 14.18 -1.06
CA LYS A 36 4.54 15.30 -0.15
C LYS A 36 5.66 15.48 0.88
N PHE A 37 6.18 14.38 1.43
CA PHE A 37 7.06 14.40 2.61
C PHE A 37 8.44 13.79 2.36
N LYS A 38 8.67 13.18 1.19
CA LYS A 38 9.89 12.41 0.88
C LYS A 38 10.11 11.22 1.83
N ILE A 39 9.02 10.67 2.35
CA ILE A 39 9.00 9.48 3.20
C ILE A 39 8.33 8.34 2.43
N TRP A 40 9.00 7.19 2.30
CA TRP A 40 8.39 5.98 1.74
C TRP A 40 7.77 5.15 2.86
N LEU A 41 6.49 4.77 2.70
CA LEU A 41 5.83 3.86 3.64
C LEU A 41 6.17 2.42 3.26
N GLU A 42 6.90 1.71 4.11
CA GLU A 42 7.13 0.27 3.91
C GLU A 42 5.85 -0.51 4.28
N CYS A 43 5.47 -1.49 3.44
CA CYS A 43 4.28 -2.29 3.67
C CYS A 43 4.58 -3.37 4.72
N GLU A 44 3.95 -3.27 5.89
CA GLU A 44 4.13 -4.23 7.00
C GLU A 44 3.44 -5.57 6.75
N ILE A 45 2.22 -5.53 6.19
CA ILE A 45 1.41 -6.72 5.97
C ILE A 45 1.98 -7.60 4.85
N ALA A 46 1.83 -8.91 5.00
CA ALA A 46 2.23 -9.86 3.96
C ALA A 46 1.21 -9.89 2.81
N VAL A 47 1.71 -9.77 1.57
CA VAL A 47 0.93 -9.98 0.34
C VAL A 47 1.38 -11.28 -0.32
N LEU A 48 0.47 -12.26 -0.41
CA LEU A 48 0.79 -13.62 -0.87
C LEU A 48 0.65 -13.84 -2.38
N ASP A 49 0.19 -12.84 -3.11
CA ASP A 49 0.13 -12.90 -4.57
C ASP A 49 1.54 -12.72 -5.16
N LYS A 50 1.95 -13.67 -6.02
CA LYS A 50 3.29 -13.71 -6.62
C LYS A 50 3.70 -12.42 -7.33
N ARG A 51 2.74 -11.64 -7.85
CA ARG A 51 2.98 -10.34 -8.51
C ARG A 51 3.61 -9.31 -7.57
N TYR A 52 3.43 -9.48 -6.25
CA TYR A 52 3.84 -8.52 -5.21
C TYR A 52 4.86 -9.11 -4.23
N MET A 53 5.47 -10.24 -4.58
CA MET A 53 6.46 -10.91 -3.74
C MET A 53 7.89 -10.73 -4.25
N GLY A 54 8.85 -10.90 -3.35
CA GLY A 54 10.28 -10.90 -3.69
C GLY A 54 10.85 -9.52 -4.01
N LYS A 55 12.11 -9.52 -4.48
CA LYS A 55 12.92 -8.30 -4.67
C LYS A 55 12.41 -7.32 -5.73
N ASN A 56 11.52 -7.77 -6.61
CA ASN A 56 10.95 -6.95 -7.68
C ASN A 56 9.51 -6.49 -7.37
N SER A 57 9.06 -6.68 -6.12
CA SER A 57 7.70 -6.27 -5.74
C SER A 57 7.53 -4.76 -5.91
N PRO A 58 6.42 -4.31 -6.53
CA PRO A 58 6.13 -2.89 -6.69
C PRO A 58 5.78 -2.19 -5.36
N LEU A 59 5.68 -2.94 -4.25
CA LEU A 59 5.45 -2.40 -2.91
C LEU A 59 6.75 -1.98 -2.20
N LEU A 60 7.90 -2.40 -2.73
CA LEU A 60 9.22 -2.02 -2.20
C LEU A 60 9.55 -0.58 -2.56
N ASN A 61 10.38 0.05 -1.73
CA ASN A 61 10.84 1.42 -1.96
C ASN A 61 11.69 1.49 -3.24
N PRO A 62 11.23 2.17 -4.31
CA PRO A 62 11.97 2.27 -5.55
C PRO A 62 13.13 3.30 -5.47
N TYR A 63 13.24 4.03 -4.36
CA TYR A 63 14.27 5.03 -4.09
C TYR A 63 15.30 4.57 -3.05
N LYS A 64 15.25 3.30 -2.64
CA LYS A 64 16.23 2.72 -1.71
C LYS A 64 17.50 2.39 -2.49
N GLU A 65 18.61 3.03 -2.12
CA GLU A 65 19.95 2.74 -2.66
C GLU A 65 20.43 1.33 -2.28
#